data_AF-A0A7R9VK46-F1
#
_entry.id   AF-A0A7R9VK46-F1
#
_cell.length_a   1.000
_cell.length_b   1.000
_cell.length_c   1.000
_cell.angle_alpha   90.00
_cell.angle_beta   90.00
_cell.angle_gamma   90.00
#
_symmetry.space_group_name_H-M   'P 1'
#
loop_
_entity.id
_entity.type
_entity.pdbx_description
1 polymer ?
#
loop_
_entity_poly.entity_id
_entity_poly.type
_entity_poly.pdbx_seq_one_letter_code
_entity_poly.pdbx_strand_id
1 'polypeptide(L)'
;MGGEWELNYFSLLCIEKVHKQYPPAIAKNHELWEIIVKSLVHPHPWSKQVSSRIMNSFFLGMDPSELASMNGNFLVERPGSLYDIARNLCQQLDTDEECQVDELSLLAIKNLVWIVRAMTICPHLCFDSNAIDANNLPESTDDPPLQKHSKKDPVLWLMTRLSNIAKQSGSRRREAVFKCFAAFASSCAEVSLNPYLELMIEPINRAITEASSKEDRRRMHRRQEEHDEAIIPKEALQLLEERCGTESFLNVLASVQSKARTKREKRKQIIAAEAVQNPEAAAKRKLLKQEREKQRRKRRIQDKKMVRSAHGKKARVS
;
A
#
# COMPACT_ATOMS: atom_id res chain seq x y z
N MET A 1 -7.68 30.58 -5.86
CA MET A 1 -6.42 29.82 -5.99
C MET A 1 -6.72 28.48 -6.69
N GLY A 2 -7.08 28.50 -7.97
CA GLY A 2 -7.61 27.32 -8.68
C GLY A 2 -6.79 26.82 -9.87
N GLY A 3 -5.69 27.49 -10.24
CA GLY A 3 -4.94 27.22 -11.48
C GLY A 3 -3.52 26.64 -11.30
N GLU A 4 -3.01 26.50 -10.07
CA GLU A 4 -1.63 26.04 -9.87
C GLU A 4 -1.44 24.55 -10.22
N TRP A 5 -2.48 23.72 -10.02
CA TRP A 5 -2.41 22.30 -10.38
C TRP A 5 -2.42 22.08 -11.90
N GLU A 6 -3.12 22.93 -12.66
CA GLU A 6 -3.18 22.86 -14.13
C GLU A 6 -1.80 23.11 -14.72
N LEU A 7 -1.11 24.16 -14.25
CA LEU A 7 0.24 24.46 -14.67
C LEU A 7 1.18 23.29 -14.36
N ASN A 8 1.16 22.75 -13.14
CA ASN A 8 1.95 21.57 -12.78
C ASN A 8 1.64 20.37 -13.69
N TYR A 9 0.36 20.08 -13.94
CA TYR A 9 -0.07 18.99 -14.80
C TYR A 9 0.41 19.16 -16.25
N PHE A 10 0.22 20.34 -16.86
CA PHE A 10 0.67 20.59 -18.24
C PHE A 10 2.20 20.60 -18.36
N SER A 11 2.92 21.10 -17.36
CA SER A 11 4.38 21.00 -17.29
C SER A 11 4.83 19.53 -17.25
N LEU A 12 4.21 18.70 -16.40
CA LEU A 12 4.52 17.26 -16.34
C LEU A 12 4.19 16.55 -17.65
N LEU A 13 3.08 16.90 -18.33
CA LEU A 13 2.77 16.34 -19.65
C LEU A 13 3.81 16.70 -20.71
N CYS A 14 4.32 17.94 -20.68
CA CYS A 14 5.41 18.36 -21.56
C CYS A 14 6.67 17.53 -21.30
N ILE A 15 7.04 17.39 -20.02
CA ILE A 15 8.18 16.56 -19.58
C ILE A 15 8.00 15.10 -20.02
N GLU A 16 6.80 14.53 -19.89
CA GLU A 16 6.51 13.16 -20.33
C GLU A 16 6.75 12.99 -21.84
N LYS A 17 6.28 13.95 -22.66
CA LYS A 17 6.49 13.91 -24.11
C LYS A 17 7.97 14.05 -24.48
N VAL A 18 8.68 14.97 -23.85
CA VAL A 18 10.12 15.16 -24.07
C VAL A 18 10.89 13.92 -23.65
N HIS A 19 10.57 13.33 -22.49
CA HIS A 19 11.23 12.10 -22.01
C HIS A 19 11.03 10.92 -22.97
N LYS A 20 9.84 10.78 -23.55
CA LYS A 20 9.53 9.74 -24.53
C LYS A 20 10.30 9.91 -25.85
N GLN A 21 10.47 11.15 -26.32
CA GLN A 21 11.13 11.42 -27.60
C GLN A 21 12.65 11.52 -27.49
N TYR A 22 13.15 12.06 -26.38
CA TYR A 22 14.57 12.30 -26.17
C TYR A 22 14.97 12.10 -24.69
N PRO A 23 15.05 10.84 -24.21
CA PRO A 23 15.41 10.52 -22.82
C PRO A 23 16.71 11.19 -22.31
N PRO A 24 17.80 11.31 -23.12
CA PRO A 24 19.05 11.91 -22.66
C PRO A 24 18.93 13.37 -22.19
N ALA A 25 17.98 14.16 -22.72
CA ALA A 25 17.81 15.56 -22.30
C ALA A 25 17.39 15.71 -20.84
N ILE A 26 16.61 14.75 -20.33
CA ILE A 26 16.07 14.82 -18.96
C ILE A 26 16.91 13.98 -18.00
N ALA A 27 17.61 12.94 -18.49
CA ALA A 27 18.37 12.00 -17.66
C ALA A 27 19.33 12.67 -16.68
N LYS A 28 20.02 13.74 -17.11
CA LYS A 28 21.02 14.46 -16.30
C LYS A 28 20.45 15.61 -15.44
N ASN A 29 19.17 15.95 -15.60
CA ASN A 29 18.57 17.06 -14.87
C ASN A 29 17.97 16.58 -13.54
N HIS A 30 18.79 16.57 -12.48
CA HIS A 30 18.41 16.04 -11.17
C HIS A 30 17.30 16.85 -10.47
N GLU A 31 17.27 18.17 -10.67
CA GLU A 31 16.20 19.03 -10.12
C GLU A 31 14.84 18.68 -10.72
N LEU A 32 14.82 18.39 -12.03
CA LEU A 32 13.60 17.98 -12.72
C LEU A 32 13.08 16.64 -12.18
N TRP A 33 13.97 15.68 -11.94
CA TRP A 33 13.60 14.41 -11.30
C TRP A 33 13.06 14.61 -9.89
N GLU A 34 13.65 15.50 -9.10
CA GLU A 34 13.14 15.83 -7.77
C GLU A 34 11.70 16.40 -7.82
N ILE A 35 11.41 17.26 -8.79
CA ILE A 35 10.05 17.79 -9.01
C ILE A 35 9.08 16.68 -9.42
N ILE A 36 9.50 15.75 -10.27
CA ILE A 36 8.70 14.59 -10.67
C ILE A 36 8.39 13.71 -9.44
N VAL A 37 9.39 13.43 -8.61
CA VAL A 37 9.24 12.62 -7.39
C VAL A 37 8.30 13.30 -6.38
N LYS A 38 8.43 14.62 -6.18
CA LYS A 38 7.50 15.41 -5.33
C LYS A 38 6.06 15.38 -5.88
N SER A 39 5.91 15.38 -7.21
CA SER A 39 4.60 15.33 -7.87
C SER A 39 3.85 14.00 -7.69
N LEU A 40 4.53 12.92 -7.27
CA LEU A 40 3.89 11.63 -6.98
C LEU A 40 2.84 11.73 -5.85
N VAL A 41 2.99 12.67 -4.92
CA VAL A 41 2.07 12.86 -3.79
C VAL A 41 1.23 14.13 -3.93
N HIS A 42 1.22 14.75 -5.11
CA HIS A 42 0.47 15.98 -5.37
C HIS A 42 -1.03 15.82 -5.07
N PRO A 43 -1.74 16.79 -4.46
CA PRO A 43 -3.15 16.62 -4.08
C PRO A 43 -4.07 16.21 -5.24
N HIS A 44 -3.79 16.72 -6.44
CA HIS A 44 -4.58 16.45 -7.64
C HIS A 44 -4.22 15.11 -8.31
N PRO A 45 -5.18 14.19 -8.55
CA PRO A 45 -4.93 12.86 -9.12
C PRO A 45 -4.20 12.86 -10.46
N TRP A 46 -4.49 13.82 -11.36
CA TRP A 46 -3.87 13.85 -12.68
C TRP A 46 -2.37 14.13 -12.62
N SER A 47 -1.90 14.98 -11.69
CA SER A 47 -0.47 15.21 -11.49
C SER A 47 0.23 13.96 -10.94
N LYS A 48 -0.41 13.25 -9.99
CA LYS A 48 0.09 11.95 -9.50
C LYS A 48 0.21 10.93 -10.62
N GLN A 49 -0.80 10.86 -11.49
CA GLN A 49 -0.83 9.89 -12.59
C GLN A 49 0.27 10.18 -13.61
N VAL A 50 0.42 11.43 -14.07
CA VAL A 50 1.48 11.78 -15.04
C VAL A 50 2.87 11.53 -14.45
N SER A 51 3.13 11.95 -13.20
CA SER A 51 4.41 11.68 -12.54
C SER A 51 4.68 10.18 -12.39
N SER A 52 3.68 9.38 -11.98
CA SER A 52 3.81 7.92 -11.90
C SER A 52 4.09 7.28 -13.27
N ARG A 53 3.51 7.80 -14.36
CA ARG A 53 3.82 7.34 -15.74
C ARG A 53 5.25 7.67 -16.16
N ILE A 54 5.72 8.88 -15.86
CA ILE A 54 7.11 9.29 -16.14
C ILE A 54 8.08 8.37 -15.38
N MET A 55 7.84 8.15 -14.08
CA MET A 55 8.65 7.22 -13.28
C MET A 55 8.64 5.80 -13.84
N ASN A 56 7.47 5.30 -14.25
CA ASN A 56 7.37 3.97 -14.86
C ASN A 56 8.15 3.88 -16.17
N SER A 57 8.06 4.91 -17.02
CA SER A 57 8.83 4.98 -18.27
C SER A 57 10.33 4.99 -18.01
N PHE A 58 10.77 5.73 -16.98
CA PHE A 58 12.17 5.79 -16.56
C PHE A 58 12.69 4.42 -16.10
N PHE A 59 11.93 3.73 -15.24
CA PHE A 59 12.30 2.42 -14.72
C PHE A 59 12.30 1.33 -15.79
N LEU A 60 11.36 1.35 -16.75
CA LEU A 60 11.35 0.37 -17.85
C LEU A 60 12.58 0.48 -18.76
N GLY A 61 13.25 1.63 -18.79
CA GLY A 61 14.48 1.84 -19.57
C GLY A 61 15.75 1.32 -18.89
N MET A 62 15.67 0.67 -17.73
CA MET A 62 16.82 0.33 -16.89
C MET A 62 16.62 -0.98 -16.13
N ASP A 63 17.64 -1.83 -16.09
CA ASP A 63 17.63 -2.98 -15.17
C ASP A 63 18.16 -2.56 -13.78
N PRO A 64 17.48 -2.93 -12.68
CA PRO A 64 17.95 -2.64 -11.32
C PRO A 64 19.39 -3.10 -11.02
N SER A 65 19.90 -4.12 -11.71
CA SER A 65 21.24 -4.66 -11.49
C SER A 65 22.36 -3.74 -11.98
N GLU A 66 22.06 -2.92 -12.99
CA GLU A 66 23.02 -1.99 -13.60
C GLU A 66 23.05 -0.63 -12.88
N LEU A 67 22.07 -0.36 -12.02
CA LEU A 67 21.84 0.94 -11.38
C LEU A 67 23.10 1.50 -10.71
N ALA A 68 23.81 0.70 -9.91
CA ALA A 68 25.00 1.17 -9.18
C ALA A 68 26.15 1.62 -10.09
N SER A 69 26.17 1.16 -11.34
CA SER A 69 27.21 1.49 -12.33
C SER A 69 26.85 2.68 -13.24
N MET A 70 25.63 3.20 -13.13
CA MET A 70 25.12 4.26 -14.00
C MET A 70 25.57 5.66 -13.54
N ASN A 71 26.69 6.12 -14.09
CA ASN A 71 27.19 7.48 -13.85
C ASN A 71 26.20 8.56 -14.31
N GLY A 72 25.96 9.57 -13.47
CA GLY A 72 25.06 10.69 -13.77
C GLY A 72 23.56 10.41 -13.57
N ASN A 73 23.18 9.19 -13.16
CA ASN A 73 21.80 8.84 -12.82
C ASN A 73 21.39 9.49 -11.50
N PHE A 74 20.25 10.19 -11.47
CA PHE A 74 19.79 10.92 -10.29
C PHE A 74 19.63 10.02 -9.03
N LEU A 75 19.32 8.73 -9.20
CA LEU A 75 19.18 7.78 -8.08
C LEU A 75 20.52 7.42 -7.43
N VAL A 76 21.61 7.49 -8.19
CA VAL A 76 22.99 7.23 -7.71
C VAL A 76 23.58 8.50 -7.14
N GLU A 77 23.43 9.61 -7.86
CA GLU A 77 23.96 10.93 -7.50
C GLU A 77 23.27 11.54 -6.27
N ARG A 78 22.03 11.13 -5.98
CA ARG A 78 21.28 11.56 -4.79
C ARG A 78 20.76 10.35 -4.00
N PRO A 79 21.59 9.80 -3.10
CA PRO A 79 21.16 8.78 -2.14
C PRO A 79 19.93 9.22 -1.37
N GLY A 80 19.02 8.30 -1.04
CA GLY A 80 17.72 8.60 -0.41
C GLY A 80 16.57 8.73 -1.41
N SER A 81 16.83 9.12 -2.66
CA SER A 81 15.79 9.29 -3.68
C SER A 81 14.98 8.01 -3.92
N LEU A 82 15.64 6.84 -3.87
CA LEU A 82 14.99 5.54 -4.05
C LEU A 82 13.96 5.25 -2.94
N TYR A 83 14.28 5.61 -1.70
CA TYR A 83 13.37 5.51 -0.56
C TYR A 83 12.23 6.52 -0.66
N ASP A 84 12.51 7.77 -1.03
CA ASP A 84 11.48 8.79 -1.21
C ASP A 84 10.45 8.39 -2.26
N ILE A 85 10.89 7.79 -3.37
CA ILE A 85 9.98 7.24 -4.39
C ILE A 85 9.15 6.11 -3.79
N ALA A 86 9.77 5.15 -3.09
CA ALA A 86 9.06 4.05 -2.44
C ALA A 86 7.98 4.55 -1.45
N ARG A 87 8.32 5.56 -0.63
CA ARG A 87 7.41 6.24 0.31
C ARG A 87 6.25 6.89 -0.40
N ASN A 88 6.53 7.67 -1.43
CA ASN A 88 5.52 8.39 -2.18
C ASN A 88 4.55 7.43 -2.89
N LEU A 89 5.06 6.32 -3.45
CA LEU A 89 4.22 5.26 -4.05
C LEU A 89 3.38 4.53 -3.00
N CYS A 90 3.93 4.22 -1.82
CA CYS A 90 3.15 3.65 -0.72
C CYS A 90 2.02 4.59 -0.28
N GLN A 91 2.25 5.91 -0.27
CA GLN A 91 1.22 6.91 0.04
C GLN A 91 0.13 6.97 -1.03
N GLN A 92 0.46 6.76 -2.32
CA GLN A 92 -0.57 6.62 -3.37
C GLN A 92 -1.50 5.43 -3.11
N LEU A 93 -0.97 4.34 -2.55
CA LEU A 93 -1.79 3.18 -2.17
C LEU A 93 -2.56 3.45 -0.86
N ASP A 94 -1.99 4.18 0.08
CA ASP A 94 -2.55 4.50 1.39
C ASP A 94 -3.50 5.71 1.36
N THR A 95 -4.44 5.69 0.42
CA THR A 95 -5.47 6.73 0.29
C THR A 95 -6.85 6.16 0.67
N ASP A 96 -7.79 7.03 1.04
CA ASP A 96 -9.18 6.67 1.32
C ASP A 96 -9.86 5.96 0.14
N GLU A 97 -10.79 5.05 0.45
CA GLU A 97 -11.46 4.17 -0.53
C GLU A 97 -12.19 4.95 -1.64
N GLU A 98 -12.71 6.13 -1.33
CA GLU A 98 -13.41 7.01 -2.28
C GLU A 98 -12.46 7.69 -3.27
N CYS A 99 -11.21 7.90 -2.85
CA CYS A 99 -10.17 8.55 -3.64
C CYS A 99 -9.23 7.54 -4.32
N GLN A 100 -9.45 6.24 -4.12
CA GLN A 100 -8.69 5.18 -4.79
C GLN A 100 -9.00 5.15 -6.29
N VAL A 101 -7.93 5.16 -7.10
CA VAL A 101 -7.98 5.13 -8.57
C VAL A 101 -7.18 3.94 -9.06
N ASP A 102 -7.85 3.02 -9.78
CA ASP A 102 -7.26 1.74 -10.19
C ASP A 102 -6.03 1.91 -11.08
N GLU A 103 -6.06 2.88 -12.02
CA GLU A 103 -4.93 3.16 -12.90
C GLU A 103 -3.70 3.64 -12.11
N LEU A 104 -3.91 4.48 -11.09
CA LEU A 104 -2.84 4.97 -10.24
C LEU A 104 -2.25 3.85 -9.37
N SER A 105 -3.12 3.01 -8.80
CA SER A 105 -2.69 1.82 -8.07
C SER A 105 -1.88 0.87 -8.95
N LEU A 106 -2.29 0.64 -10.19
CA LEU A 106 -1.54 -0.20 -11.14
C LEU A 106 -0.17 0.38 -11.46
N LEU A 107 -0.06 1.68 -11.70
CA LEU A 107 1.23 2.35 -11.91
C LEU A 107 2.12 2.27 -10.67
N ALA A 108 1.55 2.45 -9.48
CA ALA A 108 2.29 2.32 -8.23
C ALA A 108 2.82 0.90 -8.02
N ILE A 109 2.01 -0.14 -8.30
CA ILE A 109 2.42 -1.55 -8.26
C ILE A 109 3.62 -1.78 -9.20
N LYS A 110 3.52 -1.36 -10.47
CA LYS A 110 4.57 -1.53 -11.47
C LYS A 110 5.88 -0.86 -11.05
N ASN A 111 5.79 0.37 -10.56
CA ASN A 111 6.95 1.10 -10.07
C ASN A 111 7.56 0.42 -8.84
N LEU A 112 6.74 0.00 -7.88
CA LEU A 112 7.21 -0.69 -6.67
C LEU A 112 7.91 -2.01 -6.96
N VAL A 113 7.50 -2.76 -8.00
CA VAL A 113 8.18 -4.00 -8.42
C VAL A 113 9.62 -3.71 -8.85
N TRP A 114 9.85 -2.62 -9.57
CA TRP A 114 11.21 -2.21 -9.93
C TRP A 114 11.98 -1.74 -8.70
N ILE A 115 11.35 -0.90 -7.86
CA ILE A 115 11.96 -0.34 -6.65
C ILE A 115 12.41 -1.43 -5.68
N VAL A 116 11.59 -2.45 -5.40
CA VAL A 116 11.96 -3.50 -4.44
C VAL A 116 13.17 -4.31 -4.91
N ARG A 117 13.30 -4.54 -6.23
CA ARG A 117 14.49 -5.17 -6.82
C ARG A 117 15.71 -4.26 -6.65
N ALA A 118 15.58 -2.97 -6.97
CA ALA A 118 16.65 -1.99 -6.81
C ALA A 118 17.10 -1.83 -5.34
N MET A 119 16.15 -1.79 -4.39
CA MET A 119 16.44 -1.72 -2.96
C MET A 119 17.16 -2.96 -2.43
N THR A 120 16.88 -4.14 -3.02
CA THR A 120 17.55 -5.39 -2.66
C THR A 120 19.00 -5.40 -3.14
N ILE A 121 19.26 -4.92 -4.36
CA ILE A 121 20.59 -4.94 -4.98
C ILE A 121 21.47 -3.78 -4.47
N CYS A 122 20.87 -2.59 -4.32
CA CYS A 122 21.56 -1.34 -3.97
C CYS A 122 21.01 -0.73 -2.67
N PRO A 123 21.04 -1.42 -1.52
CA PRO A 123 20.47 -0.90 -0.28
C PRO A 123 21.15 0.39 0.22
N HIS A 124 22.42 0.59 -0.11
CA HIS A 124 23.18 1.78 0.24
C HIS A 124 22.67 3.07 -0.45
N LEU A 125 21.98 2.96 -1.59
CA LEU A 125 21.35 4.11 -2.27
C LEU A 125 20.02 4.54 -1.63
N CYS A 126 19.46 3.70 -0.75
CA CYS A 126 18.14 3.96 -0.15
C CYS A 126 18.18 5.01 0.95
N PHE A 127 19.32 5.23 1.59
CA PHE A 127 19.43 6.13 2.72
C PHE A 127 20.64 7.04 2.53
N ASP A 128 20.42 8.33 2.76
CA ASP A 128 21.53 9.27 2.81
C ASP A 128 22.34 9.03 4.09
N SER A 129 23.62 8.72 3.92
CA SER A 129 24.56 8.52 5.03
C SER A 129 24.88 9.82 5.76
N ASN A 130 24.66 10.97 5.10
CA ASN A 130 24.92 12.31 5.62
C ASN A 130 23.67 13.01 6.16
N ALA A 131 22.48 12.40 6.05
CA ALA A 131 21.27 12.85 6.73
C ALA A 131 21.33 12.51 8.23
N ILE A 132 22.37 13.00 8.88
CA ILE A 132 22.50 13.11 10.33
C ILE A 132 21.63 14.31 10.71
N ASP A 133 20.55 14.08 11.45
CA ASP A 133 19.78 15.10 12.17
C ASP A 133 18.95 16.13 11.38
N ALA A 134 17.99 15.67 10.55
CA ALA A 134 16.89 16.54 10.08
C ALA A 134 15.59 16.29 10.88
N ASN A 135 15.53 16.91 12.07
CA ASN A 135 14.40 16.91 13.01
C ASN A 135 13.11 17.62 12.54
N ASN A 136 12.81 17.67 11.24
CA ASN A 136 11.65 18.41 10.72
C ASN A 136 10.99 17.71 9.52
N LEU A 137 10.47 16.49 9.69
CA LEU A 137 9.32 16.06 8.88
C LEU A 137 8.06 16.12 9.76
N PRO A 138 6.96 16.70 9.27
CA PRO A 138 5.73 16.80 10.05
C PRO A 138 5.25 15.39 10.38
N GLU A 139 5.13 15.11 11.67
CA GLU A 139 4.50 13.92 12.23
C GLU A 139 3.07 13.82 11.69
N SER A 140 2.86 13.00 10.66
CA SER A 140 1.53 12.46 10.40
C SER A 140 1.21 11.47 11.51
N THR A 141 0.21 11.81 12.32
CA THR A 141 -0.12 11.27 13.65
C THR A 141 -0.55 9.80 13.73
N ASP A 142 -0.32 8.97 12.72
CA ASP A 142 -0.73 7.55 12.70
C ASP A 142 0.39 6.56 12.34
N ASP A 143 1.63 7.03 12.15
CA ASP A 143 2.77 6.13 11.98
C ASP A 143 3.35 5.70 13.33
N PRO A 144 3.65 4.40 13.54
CA PRO A 144 4.43 3.99 14.70
C PRO A 144 5.75 4.76 14.71
N PRO A 145 6.25 5.18 15.90
CA PRO A 145 7.34 6.13 16.01
C PRO A 145 8.51 5.72 15.11
N LEU A 146 8.94 6.64 14.24
CA LEU A 146 10.13 6.52 13.39
C LEU A 146 11.35 6.29 14.28
N GLN A 147 11.60 5.03 14.63
CA GLN A 147 12.80 4.66 15.37
C GLN A 147 14.01 4.79 14.42
N LYS A 148 14.85 5.81 14.69
CA LYS A 148 16.28 5.95 14.35
C LYS A 148 16.73 5.36 13.00
N HIS A 149 16.92 6.22 12.01
CA HIS A 149 17.47 5.90 10.69
C HIS A 149 19.00 5.95 10.71
N SER A 150 19.65 4.78 10.73
CA SER A 150 21.03 4.64 10.20
C SER A 150 21.44 3.21 9.83
N LYS A 151 20.62 2.18 10.10
CA LYS A 151 20.90 0.77 9.73
C LYS A 151 19.64 -0.07 9.49
N LYS A 152 18.60 0.49 8.87
CA LYS A 152 17.36 -0.27 8.62
C LYS A 152 17.36 -0.80 7.20
N ASP A 153 17.11 -2.10 7.08
CA ASP A 153 16.89 -2.77 5.81
C ASP A 153 15.75 -2.06 5.04
N PRO A 154 16.01 -1.52 3.84
CA PRO A 154 15.02 -0.76 3.08
C PRO A 154 13.84 -1.62 2.63
N VAL A 155 14.09 -2.88 2.30
CA VAL A 155 13.04 -3.81 1.88
C VAL A 155 12.19 -4.21 3.08
N LEU A 156 12.80 -4.42 4.26
CA LEU A 156 12.04 -4.62 5.50
C LEU A 156 11.08 -3.46 5.78
N TRP A 157 11.55 -2.22 5.62
CA TRP A 157 10.70 -1.04 5.79
C TRP A 157 9.53 -1.05 4.79
N LEU A 158 9.81 -1.31 3.50
CA LEU A 158 8.79 -1.32 2.46
C LEU A 158 7.72 -2.39 2.73
N MET A 159 8.14 -3.62 3.04
CA MET A 159 7.24 -4.74 3.35
C MET A 159 6.42 -4.46 4.61
N THR A 160 7.03 -3.86 5.63
CA THR A 160 6.33 -3.44 6.86
C THR A 160 5.30 -2.36 6.56
N ARG A 161 5.65 -1.36 5.74
CA ARG A 161 4.73 -0.27 5.35
C ARG A 161 3.52 -0.83 4.62
N LEU A 162 3.74 -1.64 3.58
CA LEU A 162 2.67 -2.28 2.82
C LEU A 162 1.79 -3.19 3.71
N SER A 163 2.41 -3.97 4.60
CA SER A 163 1.68 -4.79 5.57
C SER A 163 0.75 -3.97 6.46
N ASN A 164 1.22 -2.82 6.95
CA ASN A 164 0.42 -1.91 7.77
C ASN A 164 -0.74 -1.28 6.99
N ILE A 165 -0.51 -0.86 5.74
CA ILE A 165 -1.55 -0.37 4.83
C ILE A 165 -2.65 -1.45 4.66
N ALA A 166 -2.27 -2.72 4.44
CA ALA A 166 -3.21 -3.82 4.29
C ALA A 166 -3.91 -4.25 5.60
N LYS A 167 -3.32 -4.00 6.77
CA LYS A 167 -3.93 -4.29 8.08
C LYS A 167 -5.11 -3.36 8.39
N GLN A 168 -5.13 -2.15 7.84
CA GLN A 168 -6.24 -1.22 7.98
C GLN A 168 -7.50 -1.75 7.27
N SER A 169 -8.68 -1.21 7.58
CA SER A 169 -9.92 -1.60 6.90
C SER A 169 -10.09 -0.80 5.61
N GLY A 170 -10.25 -1.50 4.49
CA GLY A 170 -10.50 -0.92 3.18
C GLY A 170 -10.43 -2.03 2.12
N SER A 171 -11.38 -2.08 1.18
CA SER A 171 -11.39 -3.17 0.19
C SER A 171 -10.37 -2.88 -0.91
N ARG A 172 -10.47 -1.69 -1.52
CA ARG A 172 -9.62 -1.27 -2.64
C ARG A 172 -8.17 -1.10 -2.23
N ARG A 173 -7.94 -0.50 -1.06
CA ARG A 173 -6.58 -0.32 -0.51
C ARG A 173 -5.88 -1.66 -0.28
N ARG A 174 -6.56 -2.61 0.37
CA ARG A 174 -6.03 -3.97 0.60
C ARG A 174 -5.77 -4.69 -0.71
N GLU A 175 -6.74 -4.62 -1.62
CA GLU A 175 -6.63 -5.22 -2.94
C GLU A 175 -5.38 -4.73 -3.69
N ALA A 176 -5.12 -3.43 -3.70
CA ALA A 176 -3.92 -2.87 -4.32
C ALA A 176 -2.63 -3.40 -3.70
N VAL A 177 -2.56 -3.50 -2.36
CA VAL A 177 -1.39 -4.08 -1.67
C VAL A 177 -1.23 -5.58 -1.96
N PHE A 178 -2.32 -6.35 -2.00
CA PHE A 178 -2.24 -7.77 -2.33
C PHE A 178 -1.81 -7.99 -3.79
N LYS A 179 -2.24 -7.12 -4.71
CA LYS A 179 -1.70 -7.07 -6.07
C LYS A 179 -0.21 -6.71 -6.09
N CYS A 180 0.28 -5.81 -5.21
CA CYS A 180 1.72 -5.59 -5.04
C CYS A 180 2.44 -6.88 -4.63
N PHE A 181 1.95 -7.58 -3.60
CA PHE A 181 2.60 -8.82 -3.12
C PHE A 181 2.60 -9.91 -4.19
N ALA A 182 1.49 -10.09 -4.93
CA ALA A 182 1.43 -10.97 -6.09
C ALA A 182 2.47 -10.59 -7.15
N ALA A 183 2.58 -9.30 -7.50
CA ALA A 183 3.54 -8.82 -8.49
C ALA A 183 5.01 -8.99 -8.02
N PHE A 184 5.28 -8.82 -6.72
CA PHE A 184 6.58 -9.09 -6.13
C PHE A 184 6.94 -10.58 -6.24
N ALA A 185 6.01 -11.48 -5.93
CA ALA A 185 6.20 -12.91 -6.09
C ALA A 185 6.52 -13.30 -7.54
N SER A 186 5.87 -12.67 -8.52
CA SER A 186 6.16 -12.93 -9.94
C SER A 186 7.51 -12.40 -10.42
N SER A 187 8.08 -11.37 -9.78
CA SER A 187 9.22 -10.60 -10.32
C SER A 187 10.51 -10.62 -9.49
N CYS A 188 10.44 -10.89 -8.18
CA CYS A 188 11.60 -10.86 -7.27
C CYS A 188 12.11 -12.27 -7.01
N ALA A 189 13.40 -12.45 -6.70
CA ALA A 189 13.98 -13.76 -6.35
C ALA A 189 13.45 -14.31 -5.01
N GLU A 190 13.40 -15.65 -4.88
CA GLU A 190 12.99 -16.35 -3.65
C GLU A 190 13.77 -15.85 -2.42
N VAL A 191 15.11 -15.80 -2.54
CA VAL A 191 16.02 -15.39 -1.46
C VAL A 191 15.72 -13.96 -0.98
N SER A 192 15.25 -13.10 -1.89
CA SER A 192 14.90 -11.71 -1.59
C SER A 192 13.56 -11.56 -0.86
N LEU A 193 12.64 -12.51 -1.03
CA LEU A 193 11.29 -12.43 -0.45
C LEU A 193 11.12 -13.23 0.84
N ASN A 194 11.81 -14.36 0.96
CA ASN A 194 11.71 -15.27 2.12
C ASN A 194 11.78 -14.56 3.49
N PRO A 195 12.72 -13.61 3.72
CA PRO A 195 12.82 -12.89 5.00
C PRO A 195 11.56 -12.09 5.39
N TYR A 196 10.69 -11.77 4.43
CA TYR A 196 9.53 -10.90 4.60
C TYR A 196 8.19 -11.63 4.47
N LEU A 197 8.20 -12.95 4.28
CA LEU A 197 6.99 -13.75 4.11
C LEU A 197 5.97 -13.54 5.22
N GLU A 198 6.42 -13.49 6.49
CA GLU A 198 5.50 -13.28 7.61
C GLU A 198 4.73 -11.96 7.50
N LEU A 199 5.43 -10.88 7.08
CA LEU A 199 4.84 -9.55 6.92
C LEU A 199 3.80 -9.49 5.80
N MET A 200 3.99 -10.27 4.73
CA MET A 200 3.06 -10.35 3.61
C MET A 200 1.88 -11.28 3.91
N ILE A 201 2.14 -12.45 4.50
CA ILE A 201 1.12 -13.47 4.79
C ILE A 201 0.16 -13.02 5.89
N GLU A 202 0.62 -12.31 6.92
CA GLU A 202 -0.24 -11.85 8.03
C GLU A 202 -1.49 -11.06 7.56
N PRO A 203 -1.36 -9.94 6.81
CA PRO A 203 -2.52 -9.19 6.33
C PRO A 203 -3.38 -9.98 5.34
N ILE A 204 -2.78 -10.83 4.49
CA ILE A 204 -3.52 -11.66 3.54
C ILE A 204 -4.39 -12.69 4.27
N ASN A 205 -3.81 -13.47 5.19
CA ASN A 205 -4.51 -14.46 5.99
C ASN A 205 -5.65 -13.83 6.82
N ARG A 206 -5.41 -12.62 7.35
CA ARG A 206 -6.44 -11.85 8.02
C ARG A 206 -7.60 -11.48 7.08
N ALA A 207 -7.31 -11.01 5.87
CA ALA A 207 -8.33 -10.66 4.89
C ALA A 207 -9.17 -11.87 4.47
N ILE A 208 -8.54 -13.01 4.20
CA ILE A 208 -9.23 -14.27 3.89
C ILE A 208 -10.15 -14.68 5.04
N THR A 209 -9.65 -14.69 6.27
CA THR A 209 -10.47 -15.07 7.43
C THR A 209 -11.66 -14.11 7.62
N GLU A 210 -11.45 -12.81 7.41
CA GLU A 210 -12.51 -11.79 7.48
C GLU A 210 -13.56 -11.98 6.37
N ALA A 211 -13.14 -12.33 5.15
CA ALA A 211 -14.01 -12.62 4.02
C ALA A 211 -14.86 -13.88 4.28
N SER A 212 -14.27 -15.00 4.69
CA SER A 212 -15.00 -16.23 5.05
C SER A 212 -16.01 -15.98 6.16
N SER A 213 -15.61 -15.26 7.22
CA SER A 213 -16.52 -14.91 8.31
C SER A 213 -17.69 -14.03 7.86
N LYS A 214 -17.49 -13.16 6.86
CA LYS A 214 -18.57 -12.35 6.27
C LYS A 214 -19.49 -13.23 5.42
N GLU A 215 -18.93 -14.16 4.66
CA GLU A 215 -19.67 -15.10 3.83
C GLU A 215 -20.60 -15.98 4.66
N ASP A 216 -20.10 -16.56 5.76
CA ASP A 216 -20.91 -17.40 6.68
C ASP A 216 -22.12 -16.63 7.21
N ARG A 217 -21.91 -15.37 7.63
CA ARG A 217 -23.00 -14.49 8.08
C ARG A 217 -23.97 -14.14 6.97
N ARG A 218 -23.51 -14.02 5.72
CA ARG A 218 -24.36 -13.71 4.56
C ARG A 218 -25.22 -14.91 4.16
N ARG A 219 -24.65 -16.12 4.16
CA ARG A 219 -25.39 -17.39 3.93
C ARG A 219 -26.54 -17.55 4.91
N MET A 220 -26.32 -17.24 6.19
CA MET A 220 -27.37 -17.23 7.22
C MET A 220 -28.52 -16.25 6.92
N HIS A 221 -28.26 -15.17 6.18
CA HIS A 221 -29.22 -14.10 5.89
C HIS A 221 -29.78 -14.12 4.45
N ARG A 222 -29.55 -15.19 3.65
CA ARG A 222 -30.08 -15.36 2.27
C ARG A 222 -29.95 -14.10 1.39
N ARG A 223 -28.77 -13.45 1.41
CA ARG A 223 -28.46 -12.34 0.50
C ARG A 223 -27.65 -12.86 -0.69
N GLN A 224 -28.13 -12.61 -1.90
CA GLN A 224 -27.43 -12.92 -3.15
C GLN A 224 -26.42 -11.81 -3.53
N GLU A 225 -25.37 -12.21 -4.28
CA GLU A 225 -24.45 -11.44 -5.15
C GLU A 225 -23.29 -10.62 -4.51
N GLU A 226 -22.14 -10.32 -5.15
CA GLU A 226 -21.69 -10.47 -6.57
C GLU A 226 -20.15 -10.65 -6.71
N HIS A 227 -19.37 -10.70 -5.63
CA HIS A 227 -17.90 -10.77 -5.71
C HIS A 227 -17.29 -11.45 -4.47
N ASP A 228 -16.47 -12.48 -4.66
CA ASP A 228 -15.70 -13.10 -3.59
C ASP A 228 -14.50 -12.20 -3.22
N GLU A 229 -14.60 -11.49 -2.10
CA GLU A 229 -13.55 -10.63 -1.54
C GLU A 229 -12.25 -11.41 -1.24
N ALA A 230 -12.28 -12.74 -1.23
CA ALA A 230 -11.12 -13.60 -0.96
C ALA A 230 -10.32 -13.99 -2.20
N ILE A 231 -10.78 -13.72 -3.43
CA ILE A 231 -10.09 -14.15 -4.67
C ILE A 231 -8.65 -13.63 -4.71
N ILE A 232 -8.49 -12.30 -4.72
CA ILE A 232 -7.17 -11.65 -4.84
C ILE A 232 -6.22 -11.99 -3.67
N PRO A 233 -6.68 -12.00 -2.40
CA PRO A 233 -5.88 -12.52 -1.30
C PRO A 233 -5.40 -13.97 -1.50
N LYS A 234 -6.27 -14.88 -1.99
CA LYS A 234 -5.92 -16.29 -2.22
C LYS A 234 -4.91 -16.43 -3.37
N GLU A 235 -5.10 -15.71 -4.47
CA GLU A 235 -4.16 -15.67 -5.60
C GLU A 235 -2.78 -15.17 -5.14
N ALA A 236 -2.74 -14.12 -4.30
CA ALA A 236 -1.48 -13.63 -3.75
C ALA A 236 -0.77 -14.66 -2.85
N LEU A 237 -1.51 -15.45 -2.03
CA LEU A 237 -0.91 -16.55 -1.26
C LEU A 237 -0.34 -17.63 -2.17
N GLN A 238 -1.08 -18.03 -3.21
CA GLN A 238 -0.65 -19.06 -4.14
C GLN A 238 0.64 -18.66 -4.85
N LEU A 239 0.71 -17.43 -5.36
CA LEU A 239 1.94 -16.93 -6.01
C LEU A 239 3.12 -16.85 -5.03
N LEU A 240 2.88 -16.50 -3.76
CA LEU A 240 3.92 -16.50 -2.74
C LEU A 240 4.42 -17.91 -2.40
N GLU A 241 3.52 -18.89 -2.33
CA GLU A 241 3.86 -20.31 -2.13
C GLU A 241 4.69 -20.85 -3.29
N GLU A 242 4.23 -20.63 -4.53
CA GLU A 242 4.94 -21.03 -5.75
C GLU A 242 6.33 -20.39 -5.83
N ARG A 243 6.46 -19.11 -5.42
CA ARG A 243 7.73 -18.39 -5.51
C ARG A 243 8.73 -18.74 -4.41
N CYS A 244 8.27 -18.90 -3.17
CA CYS A 244 9.14 -18.97 -2.00
C CYS A 244 9.36 -20.39 -1.46
N GLY A 245 8.83 -21.39 -2.18
CA GLY A 245 8.91 -22.79 -1.81
C GLY A 245 7.84 -23.18 -0.78
N THR A 246 7.18 -24.31 -1.03
CA THR A 246 6.08 -24.83 -0.22
C THR A 246 6.45 -25.01 1.26
N GLU A 247 7.64 -25.55 1.56
CA GLU A 247 8.03 -25.83 2.96
C GLU A 247 8.19 -24.54 3.79
N SER A 248 9.00 -23.59 3.30
CA SER A 248 9.19 -22.28 3.94
C SER A 248 7.86 -21.55 4.12
N PHE A 249 7.05 -21.53 3.06
CA PHE A 249 5.75 -20.89 3.06
C PHE A 249 4.78 -21.50 4.09
N LEU A 250 4.63 -22.83 4.11
CA LEU A 250 3.71 -23.51 5.02
C LEU A 250 4.10 -23.31 6.49
N ASN A 251 5.41 -23.33 6.79
CA ASN A 251 5.92 -23.05 8.13
C ASN A 251 5.55 -21.64 8.60
N VAL A 252 5.74 -20.64 7.74
CA VAL A 252 5.36 -19.24 8.04
C VAL A 252 3.85 -19.11 8.15
N LEU A 253 3.07 -19.72 7.25
CA LEU A 253 1.60 -19.67 7.28
C LEU A 253 1.06 -20.27 8.58
N ALA A 254 1.57 -21.44 9.00
CA ALA A 254 1.19 -22.08 10.26
C ALA A 254 1.53 -21.19 11.47
N SER A 255 2.72 -20.57 11.48
CA SER A 255 3.15 -19.61 12.50
C SER A 255 2.19 -18.40 12.57
N VAL A 256 1.86 -17.80 11.43
CA VAL A 256 0.91 -16.67 11.34
C VAL A 256 -0.47 -17.06 11.86
N GLN A 257 -1.00 -18.22 11.46
CA GLN A 257 -2.29 -18.71 11.91
C GLN A 257 -2.31 -18.97 13.42
N SER A 258 -1.25 -19.59 13.96
CA SER A 258 -1.08 -19.83 15.39
C SER A 258 -1.03 -18.51 16.17
N LYS A 259 -0.18 -17.56 15.77
CA LYS A 259 -0.10 -16.22 16.38
C LYS A 259 -1.44 -15.50 16.34
N ALA A 260 -2.18 -15.58 15.22
CA ALA A 260 -3.50 -14.98 15.08
C ALA A 260 -4.53 -15.62 16.03
N ARG A 261 -4.50 -16.95 16.18
CA ARG A 261 -5.36 -17.69 17.11
C ARG A 261 -5.05 -17.32 18.55
N THR A 262 -3.79 -17.39 18.98
CA THR A 262 -3.37 -17.01 20.35
C THR A 262 -3.75 -15.56 20.66
N LYS A 263 -3.57 -14.62 19.73
CA LYS A 263 -3.97 -13.22 19.91
C LYS A 263 -5.49 -13.07 20.08
N ARG A 264 -6.30 -13.85 19.38
CA ARG A 264 -7.77 -13.88 19.54
C ARG A 264 -8.17 -14.48 20.88
N GLU A 265 -7.56 -15.58 21.29
CA GLU A 265 -7.83 -16.24 22.57
C GLU A 265 -7.46 -15.36 23.76
N LYS A 266 -6.25 -14.75 23.75
CA LYS A 266 -5.83 -13.76 24.75
C LYS A 266 -6.82 -12.59 24.85
N ARG A 267 -7.29 -12.06 23.72
CA ARG A 267 -8.32 -11.00 23.72
C ARG A 267 -9.62 -11.47 24.37
N LYS A 268 -10.09 -12.69 24.08
CA LYS A 268 -11.30 -13.25 24.71
C LYS A 268 -11.12 -13.40 26.22
N GLN A 269 -9.96 -13.89 26.66
CA GLN A 269 -9.62 -14.03 28.08
C GLN A 269 -9.60 -12.67 28.79
N ILE A 270 -8.93 -11.65 28.22
CA ILE A 270 -8.91 -10.29 28.77
C ILE A 270 -10.32 -9.70 28.86
N ILE A 271 -11.13 -9.86 27.81
CA ILE A 271 -12.52 -9.38 27.77
C ILE A 271 -13.37 -10.04 28.86
N ALA A 272 -13.19 -11.34 29.09
CA ALA A 272 -13.93 -12.11 30.09
C ALA A 272 -13.47 -11.77 31.51
N ALA A 273 -12.16 -11.67 31.74
CA ALA A 273 -11.59 -11.27 33.02
C ALA A 273 -12.05 -9.86 33.42
N GLU A 274 -12.05 -8.90 32.48
CA GLU A 274 -12.56 -7.55 32.71
C GLU A 274 -14.04 -7.55 33.08
N ALA A 275 -14.87 -8.41 32.47
CA ALA A 275 -16.28 -8.50 32.81
C ALA A 275 -16.54 -8.99 34.24
N VAL A 276 -15.61 -9.77 34.81
CA VAL A 276 -15.68 -10.25 36.19
C VAL A 276 -15.07 -9.24 37.17
N GLN A 277 -13.89 -8.68 36.84
CA GLN A 277 -13.14 -7.77 37.71
C GLN A 277 -13.68 -6.34 37.73
N ASN A 278 -14.22 -5.85 36.60
CA ASN A 278 -14.74 -4.49 36.46
C ASN A 278 -16.01 -4.48 35.56
N PRO A 279 -17.19 -4.78 36.12
CA PRO A 279 -18.43 -4.85 35.36
C PRO A 279 -18.84 -3.50 34.75
N GLU A 280 -18.48 -2.38 35.38
CA GLU A 280 -18.79 -1.03 34.91
C GLU A 280 -17.99 -0.69 33.64
N ALA A 281 -16.69 -1.00 33.60
CA ALA A 281 -15.86 -0.86 32.40
C ALA A 281 -16.37 -1.74 31.25
N ALA A 282 -16.78 -2.98 31.54
CA ALA A 282 -17.37 -3.87 30.56
C ALA A 282 -18.71 -3.35 29.99
N ALA A 283 -19.55 -2.74 30.83
CA ALA A 283 -20.79 -2.09 30.41
C ALA A 283 -20.52 -0.86 29.53
N LYS A 284 -19.58 0.01 29.91
CA LYS A 284 -19.15 1.17 29.11
C LYS A 284 -18.63 0.75 27.73
N ARG A 285 -17.85 -0.33 27.66
CA ARG A 285 -17.39 -0.91 26.38
C ARG A 285 -18.55 -1.41 25.51
N LYS A 286 -19.57 -2.05 26.11
CA LYS A 286 -20.78 -2.49 25.38
C LYS A 286 -21.53 -1.29 24.80
N LEU A 287 -21.71 -0.21 25.56
CA LEU A 287 -22.34 1.03 25.09
C LEU A 287 -21.57 1.64 23.92
N LEU A 288 -20.25 1.79 24.03
CA LEU A 288 -19.41 2.30 22.94
C LEU A 288 -19.49 1.43 21.67
N LYS A 289 -19.57 0.10 21.82
CA LYS A 289 -19.74 -0.82 20.69
C LYS A 289 -21.09 -0.62 20.01
N GLN A 290 -22.17 -0.47 20.77
CA GLN A 290 -23.50 -0.21 20.24
C GLN A 290 -23.55 1.13 19.48
N GLU A 291 -22.95 2.18 20.03
CA GLU A 291 -22.90 3.50 19.38
C GLU A 291 -22.11 3.45 18.06
N ARG A 292 -20.95 2.77 18.02
CA ARG A 292 -20.21 2.58 16.76
C ARG A 292 -21.02 1.79 15.72
N GLU A 293 -21.76 0.76 16.12
CA GLU A 293 -22.60 -0.01 15.20
C GLU A 293 -23.77 0.85 14.67
N LYS A 294 -24.36 1.70 15.52
CA LYS A 294 -25.38 2.68 15.12
C LYS A 294 -24.84 3.66 14.08
N GLN A 295 -23.65 4.23 14.31
CA GLN A 295 -22.97 5.12 13.36
C GLN A 295 -22.66 4.42 12.04
N ARG A 296 -22.16 3.18 12.10
CA ARG A 296 -21.86 2.36 10.92
C ARG A 296 -23.13 2.05 10.10
N ARG A 297 -24.24 1.75 10.77
CA ARG A 297 -25.54 1.55 10.11
C ARG A 297 -26.02 2.84 9.45
N LYS A 298 -25.84 4.00 10.09
CA LYS A 298 -26.16 5.32 9.52
C LYS A 298 -25.35 5.60 8.24
N ARG A 299 -24.03 5.40 8.26
CA ARG A 299 -23.15 5.54 7.07
C ARG A 299 -23.61 4.66 5.91
N ARG A 300 -23.81 3.35 6.15
CA ARG A 300 -24.30 2.42 5.12
C ARG A 300 -25.63 2.82 4.49
N ILE A 301 -26.55 3.39 5.29
CA ILE A 301 -27.83 3.87 4.77
C ILE A 301 -27.61 5.11 3.88
N GLN A 302 -26.72 6.01 4.30
CA GLN A 302 -26.35 7.20 3.52
C GLN A 302 -25.69 6.82 2.20
N ASP A 303 -24.73 5.89 2.21
CA ASP A 303 -24.07 5.37 1.01
C ASP A 303 -25.09 4.78 0.03
N LYS A 304 -26.01 3.94 0.53
CA LYS A 304 -27.10 3.37 -0.29
C LYS A 304 -28.04 4.45 -0.85
N LYS A 305 -28.33 5.51 -0.10
CA LYS A 305 -29.15 6.63 -0.58
C LYS A 305 -28.42 7.41 -1.68
N MET A 306 -27.12 7.66 -1.54
CA MET A 306 -26.30 8.32 -2.55
C MET A 306 -26.23 7.50 -3.85
N VAL A 307 -25.97 6.19 -3.74
CA VAL A 307 -25.97 5.27 -4.88
C VAL A 307 -27.34 5.27 -5.58
N ARG A 308 -28.45 5.19 -4.85
CA ARG A 308 -29.80 5.25 -5.43
C ARG A 308 -30.11 6.60 -6.09
N SER A 309 -29.67 7.71 -5.50
CA SER A 309 -29.84 9.05 -6.08
C SER A 309 -29.03 9.22 -7.38
N ALA A 310 -27.82 8.65 -7.45
CA ALA A 310 -27.01 8.63 -8.66
C ALA A 310 -27.66 7.80 -9.79
N HIS A 311 -28.28 6.66 -9.46
CA HIS A 311 -29.01 5.84 -10.42
C HIS A 311 -30.35 6.48 -10.84
N GLY A 312 -31.06 7.13 -9.92
CA GLY A 312 -32.32 7.84 -10.21
C GLY A 312 -32.15 9.10 -11.05
N LYS A 313 -30.97 9.76 -11.01
CA LYS A 313 -30.63 10.86 -11.93
C LYS A 313 -30.29 10.37 -13.34
N LYS A 314 -29.69 9.19 -13.50
CA LYS A 314 -29.43 8.59 -14.82
C LYS A 314 -30.71 8.14 -15.53
N ALA A 315 -31.70 7.63 -14.78
CA ALA A 315 -32.98 7.17 -15.36
C ALA A 315 -33.94 8.30 -15.77
N ARG A 316 -33.61 9.57 -15.51
CA ARG A 316 -34.48 10.73 -15.79
C ARG A 316 -33.97 11.59 -16.96
N VAL A 317 -32.90 11.15 -17.64
CA VAL A 317 -32.26 11.80 -18.80
C VAL A 317 -32.28 10.87 -20.03
N SER A 318 -33.21 9.90 -20.06
CA SER A 318 -33.52 9.08 -21.23
C SER A 318 -35.00 9.16 -21.53
#